data_AF-A0AAW5CCA4-F1
#
_entry.id   AF-A0AAW5CCA4-F1
#
_cell.length_a   1.000
_cell.length_b   1.000
_cell.length_c   1.000
_cell.angle_alpha   90.00
_cell.angle_beta   90.00
_cell.angle_gamma   90.00
#
_symmetry.space_group_name_H-M   'P 1'
#
loop_
_entity.id
_entity.type
_entity.pdbx_description
1 polymer ?
#
loop_
_entity_poly.entity_id
_entity_poly.type
_entity_poly.pdbx_seq_one_letter_code
_entity_poly.pdbx_strand_id
1 'polypeptide(L)'
;MQFHTFIRLCAERIGSLFKASELANEIGVSSHTITAWLPVLQAPYTVTLLPPYFENTRKRLTKTPKLYFMDTELTCHLLGIESPEQLARDKMRGALFENFIVTEALKQRYNMGKESNLYFYRDSNQNEVDLVLKKVRGCTVSRSSRP
;
A
#
# COMPACT_ATOMS: atom_id res chain seq x y z
N MET A 1 17.69 -17.41 3.26
CA MET A 1 18.13 -16.04 2.90
C MET A 1 17.22 -15.34 1.88
N GLN A 2 16.62 -16.02 0.89
CA GLN A 2 15.75 -15.38 -0.13
C GLN A 2 14.54 -14.60 0.41
N PHE A 3 13.91 -15.06 1.51
CA PHE A 3 12.79 -14.34 2.12
C PHE A 3 13.21 -12.98 2.73
N HIS A 4 14.41 -12.88 3.32
CA HIS A 4 14.91 -11.59 3.80
C HIS A 4 15.17 -10.62 2.63
N THR A 5 15.71 -11.12 1.52
CA THR A 5 15.85 -10.34 0.28
C THR A 5 14.48 -9.87 -0.23
N PHE A 6 13.45 -10.72 -0.19
CA PHE A 6 12.09 -10.33 -0.52
C PHE A 6 11.57 -9.17 0.33
N ILE A 7 11.76 -9.21 1.64
CA ILE A 7 11.36 -8.11 2.55
C ILE A 7 12.09 -6.82 2.17
N ARG A 8 13.40 -6.88 1.94
CA ARG A 8 14.21 -5.72 1.55
C ARG A 8 13.78 -5.13 0.21
N LEU A 9 13.53 -5.97 -0.81
CA LEU A 9 13.05 -5.51 -2.11
C LEU A 9 11.63 -4.93 -2.03
N CYS A 10 10.79 -5.40 -1.10
CA CYS A 10 9.53 -4.75 -0.83
C CYS A 10 9.75 -3.33 -0.27
N ALA A 11 10.69 -3.14 0.64
CA ALA A 11 11.01 -1.81 1.20
C ALA A 11 11.58 -0.86 0.14
N GLU A 12 12.40 -1.35 -0.78
CA GLU A 12 12.92 -0.56 -1.92
C GLU A 12 11.82 -0.17 -2.93
N ARG A 13 10.65 -0.81 -2.87
CA ARG A 13 9.50 -0.59 -3.75
C ARG A 13 8.25 -0.08 -3.03
N ILE A 14 8.41 0.51 -1.83
CA ILE A 14 7.30 1.17 -1.14
C ILE A 14 6.65 2.25 -2.03
N GLY A 15 5.32 2.41 -1.93
CA GLY A 15 4.56 3.35 -2.75
C GLY A 15 4.42 2.93 -4.23
N SER A 16 5.08 1.86 -4.66
CA SER A 16 5.02 1.36 -6.04
C SER A 16 4.02 0.21 -6.19
N LEU A 17 3.60 -0.04 -7.43
CA LEU A 17 2.72 -1.16 -7.78
C LEU A 17 3.40 -2.50 -7.47
N PHE A 18 2.71 -3.37 -6.74
CA PHE A 18 3.23 -4.69 -6.38
C PHE A 18 3.24 -5.65 -7.57
N LYS A 19 4.43 -5.92 -8.12
CA LYS A 19 4.61 -6.82 -9.26
C LYS A 19 5.39 -8.06 -8.85
N ALA A 20 4.67 -9.14 -8.58
CA ALA A 20 5.25 -10.41 -8.13
C ALA A 20 6.27 -11.00 -9.12
N SER A 21 6.08 -10.80 -10.42
CA SER A 21 7.01 -11.28 -11.46
C SER A 21 8.36 -10.57 -11.42
N GLU A 22 8.38 -9.25 -11.18
CA GLU A 22 9.63 -8.48 -11.10
C GLU A 22 10.44 -8.89 -9.86
N LEU A 23 9.77 -9.04 -8.71
CA LEU A 23 10.40 -9.55 -7.48
C LEU A 23 10.93 -10.98 -7.66
N ALA A 24 10.14 -11.85 -8.30
CA ALA A 24 10.50 -13.24 -8.54
C ALA A 24 11.78 -13.37 -9.38
N ASN A 25 11.86 -12.60 -10.47
CA ASN A 25 13.02 -12.60 -11.36
C ASN A 25 14.29 -12.12 -10.67
N GLU A 26 14.19 -11.10 -9.82
CA GLU A 26 15.34 -10.53 -9.11
C GLU A 26 15.86 -11.44 -7.99
N ILE A 27 14.97 -12.16 -7.31
CA ILE A 27 15.33 -13.08 -6.22
C ILE A 27 15.75 -14.46 -6.78
N GLY A 28 15.33 -14.81 -8.00
CA GLY A 28 15.56 -16.12 -8.60
C GLY A 28 14.59 -17.20 -8.10
N VAL A 29 13.32 -16.83 -7.86
CA VAL A 29 12.25 -17.76 -7.41
C VAL A 29 11.04 -17.66 -8.33
N SER A 30 10.02 -18.52 -8.12
CA SER A 30 8.78 -18.43 -8.88
C SER A 30 7.89 -17.27 -8.40
N SER A 31 7.08 -16.69 -9.28
CA SER A 31 6.07 -15.70 -8.88
C SER A 31 5.03 -16.28 -7.91
N HIS A 32 4.78 -17.59 -7.97
CA HIS A 32 3.92 -18.27 -6.99
C HIS A 32 4.52 -18.20 -5.58
N THR A 33 5.84 -18.38 -5.45
CA THR A 33 6.56 -18.24 -4.17
C THR A 33 6.41 -16.83 -3.59
N ILE A 34 6.60 -15.79 -4.41
CA ILE A 34 6.40 -14.39 -4.00
C ILE A 34 4.95 -14.14 -3.54
N THR A 35 3.99 -14.69 -4.28
CA THR A 35 2.56 -14.57 -3.94
C THR A 35 2.21 -15.30 -2.65
N ALA A 36 2.89 -16.42 -2.33
CA ALA A 36 2.72 -17.15 -1.07
C ALA A 36 3.38 -16.44 0.11
N TRP A 37 4.47 -15.70 -0.11
CA TRP A 37 5.17 -14.94 0.93
C TRP A 37 4.46 -13.63 1.32
N LEU A 38 3.75 -13.00 0.39
CA LEU A 38 3.07 -11.73 0.68
C LEU A 38 2.05 -11.84 1.84
N PRO A 39 1.15 -12.84 1.90
CA PRO A 39 0.24 -13.03 3.04
C PRO A 39 0.95 -13.19 4.39
N VAL A 40 2.17 -13.75 4.40
CA VAL A 40 2.98 -13.89 5.62
C VAL A 40 3.34 -12.52 6.20
N LEU A 41 3.55 -11.51 5.35
CA LEU A 41 3.80 -10.12 5.78
C LEU A 41 2.50 -9.34 6.07
N GLN A 42 1.38 -9.73 5.44
CA GLN A 42 0.09 -9.05 5.64
C GLN A 42 -0.62 -9.49 6.93
N ALA A 43 -0.54 -10.77 7.29
CA ALA A 43 -1.18 -11.31 8.49
C ALA A 43 -0.79 -10.57 9.79
N PRO A 44 0.50 -10.25 10.04
CA PRO A 44 0.91 -9.45 11.20
C PRO A 44 0.82 -7.93 10.95
N TYR A 45 0.23 -7.49 9.84
CA TYR A 45 0.21 -6.09 9.41
C TYR A 45 1.60 -5.48 9.24
N THR A 46 2.62 -6.24 8.86
CA THR A 46 3.94 -5.66 8.52
C THR A 46 3.85 -4.91 7.19
N VAL A 47 3.22 -5.54 6.20
CA VAL A 47 2.97 -4.98 4.87
C VAL A 47 1.47 -4.89 4.61
N THR A 48 1.05 -3.85 3.92
CA THR A 48 -0.32 -3.68 3.44
C THR A 48 -0.34 -3.32 1.96
N LEU A 49 -1.45 -3.62 1.30
CA LEU A 49 -1.66 -3.31 -0.10
C LEU A 49 -2.78 -2.29 -0.22
N LEU A 50 -2.49 -1.12 -0.80
CA LEU A 50 -3.51 -0.11 -1.09
C LEU A 50 -4.14 -0.42 -2.45
N PRO A 51 -5.44 -0.78 -2.51
CA PRO A 51 -6.08 -1.08 -3.77
C PRO A 51 -6.27 0.17 -4.63
N PRO A 52 -6.31 0.03 -5.95
CA PRO A 52 -6.65 1.14 -6.83
C PRO A 52 -8.16 1.44 -6.76
N TYR A 53 -8.54 2.69 -7.02
CA TYR A 53 -9.91 3.14 -7.10
C TYR A 53 -10.49 2.87 -8.49
N PHE A 54 -11.63 2.18 -8.55
CA PHE A 54 -12.36 1.91 -9.79
C PHE A 54 -13.83 2.30 -9.62
N GLU A 55 -14.32 3.26 -10.42
CA GLU A 55 -15.75 3.59 -10.49
C GLU A 55 -16.49 2.82 -11.58
N ASN A 56 -15.83 2.51 -12.70
CA ASN A 56 -16.47 1.95 -13.88
C ASN A 56 -15.55 0.92 -14.57
N THR A 57 -16.04 -0.33 -14.66
CA THR A 57 -15.34 -1.51 -15.21
C THR A 57 -14.90 -1.36 -16.68
N ARG A 58 -15.30 -0.29 -17.38
CA ARG A 58 -15.05 -0.07 -18.83
C ARG A 58 -13.74 0.66 -19.15
N LYS A 59 -13.08 1.33 -18.20
CA LYS A 59 -11.76 1.93 -18.42
C LYS A 59 -10.66 0.94 -18.01
N ARG A 60 -9.62 0.81 -18.84
CA ARG A 60 -8.43 -0.03 -18.59
C ARG A 60 -7.59 0.60 -17.47
N LEU A 61 -8.04 0.42 -16.24
CA LEU A 61 -7.37 0.90 -15.02
C LEU A 61 -6.43 -0.19 -14.49
N THR A 62 -5.31 0.24 -13.90
CA THR A 62 -4.34 -0.65 -13.24
C THR A 62 -5.01 -1.41 -12.11
N LYS A 63 -5.06 -2.75 -12.18
CA LYS A 63 -5.62 -3.63 -11.13
C LYS A 63 -4.66 -3.92 -9.98
N THR A 64 -3.38 -3.66 -10.21
CA THR A 64 -2.31 -3.95 -9.27
C THR A 64 -2.33 -2.96 -8.10
N PRO A 65 -2.34 -3.41 -6.84
CA PRO A 65 -2.29 -2.51 -5.70
C PRO A 65 -0.89 -1.92 -5.49
N LYS A 66 -0.80 -0.83 -4.73
CA LYS A 66 0.47 -0.29 -4.21
C LYS A 66 0.88 -0.99 -2.92
N LEU A 67 2.18 -1.19 -2.71
CA LEU A 67 2.73 -1.82 -1.51
C LEU A 67 3.20 -0.76 -0.49
N TYR A 68 2.85 -0.97 0.78
CA TYR A 68 3.27 -0.12 1.90
C TYR A 68 3.65 -0.95 3.12
N PHE A 69 4.51 -0.40 3.97
CA PHE A 69 4.87 -0.96 5.27
C PHE A 69 4.18 -0.17 6.38
N MET A 70 3.51 -0.86 7.30
CA MET A 70 2.77 -0.20 8.39
C MET A 70 3.68 0.53 9.39
N ASP A 71 4.93 0.10 9.48
CA ASP A 71 5.98 0.76 10.24
C ASP A 71 6.98 1.44 9.30
N THR A 72 7.04 2.77 9.39
CA THR A 72 7.96 3.56 8.58
C THR A 72 9.40 3.43 9.07
N GLU A 73 9.62 3.25 10.38
CA GLU A 73 10.95 3.07 10.95
C GLU A 73 11.57 1.74 10.50
N LEU A 74 10.77 0.66 10.51
CA LEU A 74 11.17 -0.63 9.94
C LEU A 74 11.62 -0.48 8.47
N THR A 75 10.89 0.34 7.71
CA THR A 75 11.23 0.58 6.29
C THR A 75 12.54 1.36 6.16
N CYS A 76 12.75 2.40 6.96
CA CYS A 76 14.02 3.13 7.03
C CYS A 76 15.18 2.19 7.36
N HIS A 77 15.01 1.33 8.37
CA HIS A 77 16.02 0.35 8.75
C HIS A 77 16.36 -0.61 7.60
N LEU A 78 15.34 -1.15 6.90
CA LEU A 78 15.55 -2.04 5.75
C LEU A 78 16.25 -1.35 4.56
N LEU A 79 16.06 -0.03 4.43
CA LEU A 79 16.75 0.82 3.44
C LEU A 79 18.15 1.25 3.90
N GLY A 80 18.56 0.95 5.14
CA GLY A 80 19.83 1.37 5.71
C GLY A 80 19.88 2.87 6.03
N ILE A 81 18.74 3.49 6.29
CA ILE A 81 18.62 4.89 6.68
C ILE A 81 18.63 4.98 8.21
N GLU A 82 19.70 5.54 8.76
CA GLU A 82 19.94 5.57 10.22
C GLU A 82 19.90 6.97 10.82
N SER A 83 19.79 8.02 9.99
CA SER A 83 19.77 9.41 10.45
C SER A 83 18.81 10.30 9.65
N PRO A 84 18.25 11.36 10.27
CA PRO A 84 17.45 12.36 9.56
C PRO A 84 18.19 13.04 8.41
N GLU A 85 19.49 13.29 8.55
CA GLU A 85 20.32 13.94 7.53
C GLU A 85 20.55 13.05 6.30
N GLN A 86 20.58 11.73 6.51
CA GLN A 86 20.60 10.76 5.43
C GLN A 86 19.23 10.72 4.75
N LEU A 87 18.15 10.59 5.52
CA LEU A 87 16.77 10.59 4.98
C LEU A 87 16.48 11.84 4.14
N ALA A 88 16.95 13.01 4.60
CA ALA A 88 16.72 14.28 3.92
C ALA A 88 17.29 14.31 2.48
N ARG A 89 18.36 13.54 2.22
CA ARG A 89 19.08 13.43 0.95
C ARG A 89 18.77 12.14 0.17
N ASP A 90 18.05 11.20 0.78
CA ASP A 90 17.75 9.91 0.19
C ASP A 90 16.71 10.04 -0.93
N LYS A 91 16.91 9.31 -2.03
CA LYS A 91 15.97 9.24 -3.15
C LYS A 91 14.60 8.68 -2.74
N MET A 92 14.55 7.83 -1.72
CA MET A 92 13.34 7.20 -1.19
C MET A 92 12.54 8.10 -0.27
N ARG A 93 13.03 9.31 0.05
CA ARG A 93 12.35 10.26 0.96
C ARG A 93 10.89 10.50 0.58
N GLY A 94 10.61 10.70 -0.71
CA GLY A 94 9.25 10.93 -1.20
C GLY A 94 8.35 9.72 -0.95
N ALA A 95 8.83 8.52 -1.28
CA ALA A 95 8.08 7.28 -1.10
C ALA A 95 7.89 6.92 0.39
N LEU A 96 8.86 7.25 1.25
CA LEU A 96 8.75 7.09 2.71
C LEU A 96 7.71 8.07 3.30
N PHE A 97 7.69 9.31 2.81
CA PHE A 97 6.67 10.27 3.21
C PHE A 97 5.26 9.83 2.79
N GLU A 98 5.11 9.36 1.55
CA GLU A 98 3.85 8.76 1.07
C GLU A 98 3.45 7.55 1.93
N ASN A 99 4.39 6.64 2.22
CA ASN A 99 4.18 5.50 3.09
C ASN A 99 3.65 5.92 4.47
N PHE A 100 4.29 6.91 5.09
CA PHE A 100 3.85 7.46 6.37
C PHE A 100 2.41 7.99 6.29
N ILE A 101 2.09 8.84 5.32
CA ILE A 101 0.75 9.43 5.19
C ILE A 101 -0.33 8.36 4.96
N VAL A 102 -0.08 7.40 4.06
CA VAL A 102 -1.03 6.34 3.73
C VAL A 102 -1.26 5.42 4.94
N THR A 103 -0.19 5.05 5.63
CA THR A 103 -0.27 4.10 6.76
C THR A 103 -0.88 4.75 8.00
N GLU A 104 -0.62 6.03 8.26
CA GLU A 104 -1.32 6.77 9.31
C GLU A 104 -2.81 6.93 9.02
N ALA A 105 -3.19 7.20 7.76
CA ALA A 105 -4.59 7.21 7.37
C ALA A 105 -5.25 5.84 7.56
N LEU A 106 -4.58 4.75 7.21
CA LEU A 106 -5.08 3.38 7.45
C LEU A 106 -5.26 3.10 8.94
N LYS A 107 -4.23 3.38 9.76
CA LYS A 107 -4.27 3.21 11.22
C LYS A 107 -5.40 4.02 11.84
N GLN A 108 -5.57 5.28 11.44
CA GLN A 108 -6.65 6.13 11.93
C GLN A 108 -8.01 5.46 11.71
N ARG A 109 -8.22 4.82 10.56
CA ARG A 109 -9.48 4.15 10.26
C ARG A 109 -9.70 2.90 11.08
N TYR A 110 -8.68 2.05 11.20
CA TYR A 110 -8.75 0.86 12.02
C TYR A 110 -8.94 1.19 13.51
N ASN A 111 -8.30 2.24 14.01
CA ASN A 111 -8.47 2.73 15.38
C ASN A 111 -9.89 3.26 15.64
N MET A 112 -10.62 3.67 14.60
CA MET A 112 -12.04 4.03 14.66
C MET A 112 -12.98 2.82 14.49
N GLY A 113 -12.46 1.60 14.40
CA GLY A 113 -13.23 0.39 14.11
C GLY A 113 -13.85 0.38 12.70
N LYS A 114 -13.27 1.15 11.76
CA LYS A 114 -13.77 1.25 10.39
C LYS A 114 -12.90 0.43 9.44
N GLU A 115 -13.55 -0.10 8.41
CA GLU A 115 -12.86 -0.57 7.22
C GLU A 115 -12.00 0.53 6.58
N SER A 116 -10.92 0.11 5.92
CA SER A 116 -9.98 0.99 5.23
C SER A 116 -10.73 1.94 4.28
N ASN A 117 -11.46 1.44 3.28
CA ASN A 117 -12.09 2.32 2.26
C ASN A 117 -11.13 3.36 1.64
N LEU A 118 -9.82 3.14 1.76
CA LEU A 118 -8.76 3.95 1.18
C LEU A 118 -8.28 3.27 -0.10
N TYR A 119 -8.00 4.10 -1.10
CA TYR A 119 -7.58 3.68 -2.42
C TYR A 119 -6.55 4.67 -2.97
N PHE A 120 -5.82 4.31 -4.02
CA PHE A 120 -5.13 5.30 -4.87
C PHE A 120 -5.83 5.39 -6.23
N TYR A 121 -5.65 6.48 -6.96
CA TYR A 121 -6.17 6.62 -8.32
C TYR A 121 -5.03 6.88 -9.29
N ARG A 122 -5.04 6.19 -10.43
CA ARG A 122 -4.12 6.44 -11.54
C ARG A 122 -4.83 6.22 -12.87
N ASP A 123 -4.73 7.19 -13.77
CA ASP A 123 -5.29 7.08 -15.13
C ASP A 123 -4.24 6.61 -16.17
N SER A 124 -4.67 6.44 -17.42
CA SER A 124 -3.79 6.04 -18.52
C SER A 124 -2.76 7.11 -18.90
N ASN A 125 -3.00 8.36 -18.54
CA ASN A 125 -2.15 9.51 -18.82
C ASN A 125 -1.13 9.74 -17.69
N GLN A 126 -0.99 8.81 -16.75
CA GLN A 126 -0.09 8.89 -15.60
C GLN A 126 -0.45 9.98 -14.60
N ASN A 127 -1.67 10.51 -14.64
CA ASN A 127 -2.16 11.37 -13.56
C ASN A 127 -2.48 10.49 -12.35
N GLU A 128 -1.91 10.85 -11.21
CA GLU A 128 -1.95 10.02 -10.00
C GLU A 128 -2.47 10.83 -8.79
N VAL A 129 -3.31 10.19 -7.99
CA VAL A 129 -3.75 10.66 -6.67
C VAL A 129 -3.43 9.54 -5.69
N ASP A 130 -2.50 9.79 -4.77
CA ASP A 130 -1.94 8.74 -3.92
C ASP A 130 -2.92 8.19 -2.89
N LEU A 131 -3.88 9.01 -2.44
CA LEU A 131 -4.86 8.61 -1.45
C LEU A 131 -6.26 9.19 -1.71
N VAL A 132 -7.23 8.29 -1.76
CA VAL A 132 -8.65 8.56 -2.00
C VAL A 132 -9.45 7.82 -0.94
N LEU A 133 -10.30 8.56 -0.20
CA LEU A 133 -11.24 7.99 0.74
C LEU A 133 -12.61 7.82 0.08
N LYS A 134 -13.07 6.57 -0.08
CA LYS A 134 -14.43 6.29 -0.51
C LYS A 134 -15.39 6.45 0.66
N LYS A 135 -16.24 7.48 0.62
CA LYS A 135 -17.37 7.57 1.54
C LYS A 135 -18.39 6.48 1.19
N VAL A 136 -18.67 5.61 2.14
CA VAL A 136 -19.85 4.71 2.05
C VAL A 136 -21.07 5.63 2.02
N ARG A 137 -21.84 5.63 0.92
CA ARG A 137 -23.14 6.30 0.91
C ARG A 137 -23.99 5.60 1.96
N GLY A 138 -24.34 6.32 3.02
CA GLY A 138 -25.27 5.81 4.02
C GLY A 138 -26.58 5.47 3.34
N CYS A 139 -26.98 4.19 3.38
CA CYS A 139 -28.39 3.88 3.25
C CYS A 139 -29.01 4.27 4.59
N THR A 140 -29.41 5.54 4.72
CA THR A 140 -30.27 5.94 5.83
C THR A 140 -31.60 5.26 5.61
N VAL A 141 -31.82 4.10 6.23
CA VAL A 141 -33.16 3.55 6.38
C VAL A 141 -33.87 4.49 7.36
N SER A 142 -34.46 5.56 6.84
CA SER A 142 -35.45 6.32 7.57
C SER A 142 -36.63 5.38 7.76
N ARG A 143 -36.74 4.73 8.92
CA ARG A 143 -38.02 4.19 9.36
C ARG A 143 -38.96 5.40 9.46
N SER A 144 -39.87 5.51 8.51
CA SER A 144 -41.02 6.40 8.63
C SER A 144 -41.91 5.84 9.74
N SER A 145 -41.70 6.28 10.97
CA SER A 145 -42.78 6.29 11.96
C SER A 145 -43.47 7.65 11.86
N ARG A 146 -44.56 7.69 11.10
CA ARG A 146 -45.69 8.58 11.34
C ARG A 146 -46.94 7.71 11.48
N PRO A 147 -47.98 8.14 12.20
CA PRO A 147 -48.04 9.15 13.27
C PRO A 147 -47.89 8.51 14.66
#